data_AF-A0AAN7SJF8-F1
#
_entry.id   AF-A0AAN7SJF8-F1
#
_cell.length_a   1.000
_cell.length_b   1.000
_cell.length_c   1.000
_cell.angle_alpha   90.00
_cell.angle_beta   90.00
_cell.angle_gamma   90.00
#
_symmetry.space_group_name_H-M   'P 1'
#
loop_
_entity.id
_entity.type
_entity.pdbx_description
1 polymer ?
#
loop_
_entity_poly.entity_id
_entity_poly.type
_entity_poly.pdbx_seq_one_letter_code
_entity_poly.pdbx_strand_id
1 'polypeptide(L)'
;MCTNILRKFLNDPYIPKPKTCVCTSWASQPYAKGSYTAIAVGASQIDIEYLAQPLYSSKNQAKPVLLFAGEHTHSNFYSTVHGAYLSGRTAAQVLLSSDTPQEIVLNCEDTSDLSSWIQGISLE
;
A
#
# COMPACT_ATOMS: atom_id res chain seq x y z
N MET A 1 -17.67 -25.28 9.01
CA MET A 1 -17.03 -25.68 7.73
C MET A 1 -15.55 -26.00 7.93
N CYS A 2 -14.70 -25.05 8.37
CA CYS A 2 -13.25 -25.26 8.52
C CYS A 2 -12.86 -26.50 9.34
N THR A 3 -13.46 -26.72 10.51
CA THR A 3 -13.18 -27.91 11.34
C THR A 3 -13.50 -29.23 10.62
N ASN A 4 -14.56 -29.27 9.80
CA ASN A 4 -14.88 -30.49 9.03
C ASN A 4 -13.87 -30.74 7.91
N ILE A 5 -13.38 -29.67 7.27
CA ILE A 5 -12.29 -29.76 6.27
C ILE A 5 -11.03 -30.31 6.94
N LEU A 6 -10.65 -29.77 8.11
CA LEU A 6 -9.48 -30.24 8.86
C LEU A 6 -9.59 -31.72 9.23
N ARG A 7 -10.74 -32.16 9.78
CA ARG A 7 -10.99 -33.57 10.13
C ARG A 7 -10.86 -34.50 8.94
N LYS A 8 -11.37 -34.08 7.78
CA LYS A 8 -11.28 -34.85 6.54
C LYS A 8 -9.85 -34.92 6.00
N PHE A 9 -9.16 -33.78 5.94
CA PHE A 9 -7.80 -33.70 5.38
C PHE A 9 -6.78 -34.46 6.24
N LEU A 10 -6.92 -34.38 7.55
CA LEU A 10 -6.03 -35.04 8.51
C LEU A 10 -6.45 -36.46 8.88
N ASN A 11 -7.60 -36.93 8.35
CA ASN A 11 -8.23 -38.21 8.70
C ASN A 11 -8.37 -38.44 10.22
N ASP A 12 -8.69 -37.38 10.95
CA ASP A 12 -8.89 -37.41 12.41
C ASP A 12 -10.27 -36.83 12.74
N PRO A 13 -11.24 -37.66 13.17
CA PRO A 13 -12.57 -37.18 13.54
C PRO A 13 -12.62 -36.44 14.88
N TYR A 14 -11.59 -36.57 15.72
CA TYR A 14 -11.56 -36.06 17.10
C TYR A 14 -11.05 -34.63 17.23
N ILE A 15 -10.57 -34.01 16.14
CA ILE A 15 -10.16 -32.59 16.15
C ILE A 15 -11.28 -31.74 16.77
N PRO A 16 -11.03 -31.07 17.91
CA PRO A 16 -12.06 -30.37 18.65
C PRO A 16 -12.55 -29.15 17.88
N LYS A 17 -13.76 -28.69 18.21
CA LYS A 17 -14.24 -27.39 17.72
C LYS A 17 -13.41 -26.27 18.39
N PRO A 18 -13.09 -25.19 17.65
CA PRO A 18 -12.41 -24.04 18.23
C PRO A 18 -13.24 -23.43 19.36
N LYS A 19 -12.57 -22.95 20.42
CA LYS A 19 -13.22 -22.25 21.54
C LYS A 19 -13.71 -20.87 21.12
N THR A 20 -12.94 -20.18 20.28
CA THR A 20 -13.24 -18.86 19.76
C THR A 20 -12.92 -18.81 18.28
N CYS A 21 -13.73 -18.07 17.54
CA CYS A 21 -13.49 -17.78 16.13
C CYS A 21 -13.70 -16.30 15.89
N VAL A 22 -12.78 -15.69 15.15
CA VAL A 22 -12.93 -14.33 14.62
C VAL A 22 -12.97 -14.45 13.11
N CYS A 23 -14.01 -13.90 12.50
CA CYS A 23 -14.16 -13.84 11.05
C CYS A 23 -14.24 -12.37 10.67
N THR A 24 -13.36 -11.91 9.78
CA THR A 24 -13.40 -10.55 9.27
C THR A 24 -14.33 -10.47 8.06
N SER A 25 -14.93 -9.31 7.85
CA SER A 25 -15.76 -9.02 6.68
C SER A 25 -15.36 -7.66 6.11
N TRP A 26 -14.17 -7.62 5.49
CA TRP A 26 -13.54 -6.38 5.02
C TRP A 26 -14.41 -5.57 4.06
N ALA A 27 -15.11 -6.24 3.14
CA ALA A 27 -16.00 -5.58 2.18
C ALA A 27 -17.17 -4.82 2.85
N SER A 28 -17.69 -5.33 3.97
CA SER A 28 -18.80 -4.68 4.69
C SER A 28 -18.33 -3.71 5.78
N GLN A 29 -17.04 -3.69 6.12
CA GLN A 29 -16.50 -2.75 7.11
C GLN A 29 -16.58 -1.30 6.59
N PRO A 30 -17.15 -0.35 7.36
CA PRO A 30 -17.46 0.98 6.85
C PRO A 30 -16.22 1.83 6.54
N TYR A 31 -15.09 1.56 7.18
CA TYR A 31 -13.85 2.32 6.99
C TYR A 31 -12.86 1.67 6.02
N ALA A 32 -13.08 0.40 5.65
CA ALA A 32 -12.20 -0.33 4.72
C ALA A 32 -12.85 -0.54 3.36
N LYS A 33 -14.15 -0.90 3.34
CA LYS A 33 -14.95 -1.14 2.12
C LYS A 33 -14.34 -2.16 1.13
N GLY A 34 -13.39 -2.96 1.59
CA GLY A 34 -12.56 -3.82 0.77
C GLY A 34 -11.33 -4.26 1.55
N SER A 35 -10.53 -5.15 0.96
CA SER A 35 -9.28 -5.61 1.57
C SER A 35 -8.10 -4.73 1.17
N TYR A 36 -7.83 -4.63 -0.12
CA TYR A 36 -6.71 -3.90 -0.71
C TYR A 36 -6.95 -3.71 -2.20
N THR A 37 -6.22 -2.78 -2.79
CA THR A 37 -6.30 -2.44 -4.21
C THR A 37 -5.92 -3.63 -5.08
N ALA A 38 -6.53 -3.73 -6.25
CA ALA A 38 -6.11 -4.62 -7.32
C ALA A 38 -6.43 -3.95 -8.65
N ILE A 39 -5.61 -4.20 -9.67
CA ILE A 39 -5.86 -3.70 -11.02
C ILE A 39 -6.97 -4.56 -11.62
N ALA A 40 -8.15 -3.95 -11.80
CA ALA A 40 -9.30 -4.61 -12.40
C ALA A 40 -9.10 -4.84 -13.90
N VAL A 41 -9.93 -5.70 -14.50
CA VAL A 41 -9.94 -5.88 -15.97
C VAL A 41 -10.23 -4.54 -16.64
N GLY A 42 -9.34 -4.12 -17.53
CA GLY A 42 -9.44 -2.84 -18.24
C GLY A 42 -8.77 -1.65 -17.54
N ALA A 43 -8.33 -1.81 -16.29
CA ALA A 43 -7.48 -0.85 -15.59
C ALA A 43 -6.00 -1.14 -15.85
N SER A 44 -5.11 -0.22 -15.47
CA SER A 44 -3.67 -0.41 -15.55
C SER A 44 -2.93 0.31 -14.41
N GLN A 45 -1.61 0.10 -14.35
CA GLN A 45 -0.77 0.72 -13.32
C GLN A 45 -0.81 2.26 -13.37
N ILE A 46 -1.10 2.85 -14.53
CA ILE A 46 -1.27 4.30 -14.67
C ILE A 46 -2.40 4.85 -13.77
N ASP A 47 -3.43 4.04 -13.49
CA ASP A 47 -4.55 4.47 -12.66
C ASP A 47 -4.10 4.70 -11.21
N ILE A 48 -3.14 3.90 -10.74
CA ILE A 48 -2.49 4.05 -9.42
C ILE A 48 -1.63 5.32 -9.41
N GLU A 49 -0.86 5.56 -10.48
CA GLU A 49 -0.05 6.76 -10.63
C GLU A 49 -0.89 8.04 -10.67
N TYR A 50 -2.05 8.00 -11.34
CA TYR A 50 -3.01 9.08 -11.33
C TYR A 50 -3.60 9.31 -9.94
N LEU A 51 -3.93 8.24 -9.21
CA LEU A 51 -4.46 8.33 -7.84
C LEU A 51 -3.45 8.92 -6.86
N ALA A 52 -2.15 8.75 -7.12
CA ALA A 52 -1.07 9.33 -6.35
C ALA A 52 -0.83 10.82 -6.62
N GLN A 53 -1.39 11.39 -7.70
CA GLN A 53 -1.10 12.77 -8.09
C GLN A 53 -1.67 13.78 -7.08
N PRO A 54 -0.86 14.76 -6.65
CA PRO A 54 -1.35 15.84 -5.79
C PRO A 54 -2.35 16.76 -6.52
N LEU A 55 -3.22 17.42 -5.74
CA LEU A 55 -4.07 18.51 -6.25
C LEU A 55 -3.52 19.86 -5.82
N TYR A 56 -3.50 20.81 -6.75
CA TYR A 56 -3.09 22.20 -6.55
C TYR A 56 -4.29 23.12 -6.74
N SER A 57 -4.37 24.22 -5.95
CA SER A 57 -5.48 25.17 -6.12
C SER A 57 -5.32 26.04 -7.37
N SER A 58 -4.09 26.24 -7.83
CA SER A 58 -3.79 27.00 -9.05
C SER A 58 -2.49 26.52 -9.68
N LYS A 59 -2.30 26.81 -10.98
CA LYS A 59 -1.11 26.39 -11.73
C LYS A 59 0.21 26.98 -11.22
N ASN A 60 0.14 28.10 -10.50
CA ASN A 60 1.33 28.82 -10.01
C ASN A 60 1.62 28.54 -8.53
N GLN A 61 0.91 27.60 -7.92
CA GLN A 61 1.10 27.28 -6.51
C GLN A 61 2.28 26.31 -6.37
N ALA A 62 3.28 26.69 -5.56
CA ALA A 62 4.47 25.87 -5.33
C ALA A 62 4.14 24.57 -4.58
N LYS A 63 3.14 24.60 -3.69
CA LYS A 63 2.76 23.47 -2.84
C LYS A 63 1.36 22.95 -3.16
N PRO A 64 1.14 21.62 -3.09
CA PRO A 64 -0.19 21.05 -3.26
C PRO A 64 -1.09 21.38 -2.06
N VAL A 65 -2.40 21.49 -2.32
CA VAL A 65 -3.43 21.64 -1.28
C VAL A 65 -3.95 20.30 -0.79
N LEU A 66 -3.80 19.24 -1.59
CA LEU A 66 -4.16 17.89 -1.23
C LEU A 66 -3.12 16.91 -1.77
N LEU A 67 -2.73 15.96 -0.92
CA LEU A 67 -1.88 14.83 -1.24
C LEU A 67 -2.64 13.55 -0.93
N PHE A 68 -2.36 12.51 -1.70
CA PHE A 68 -2.90 11.17 -1.49
C PHE A 68 -1.77 10.23 -1.08
N ALA A 69 -2.05 9.40 -0.09
CA ALA A 69 -1.13 8.37 0.40
C ALA A 69 -1.93 7.15 0.84
N GLY A 70 -1.27 6.00 0.83
CA GLY A 70 -1.86 4.71 1.16
C GLY A 70 -1.37 3.61 0.24
N GLU A 71 -1.85 2.39 0.46
CA GLU A 71 -1.48 1.23 -0.37
C GLU A 71 -1.90 1.43 -1.83
N HIS A 72 -3.00 2.14 -2.06
CA HIS A 72 -3.56 2.40 -3.39
C HIS A 72 -2.82 3.47 -4.20
N THR A 73 -1.75 4.07 -3.68
CA THR A 73 -1.03 5.18 -4.35
C THR A 73 0.44 4.87 -4.65
N HIS A 74 0.91 3.64 -4.42
CA HIS A 74 2.30 3.26 -4.68
C HIS A 74 2.40 2.37 -5.93
N SER A 75 2.94 2.88 -7.03
CA SER A 75 2.92 2.20 -8.34
C SER A 75 3.47 0.77 -8.30
N ASN A 76 4.59 0.55 -7.60
CA ASN A 76 5.26 -0.76 -7.59
C ASN A 76 4.84 -1.70 -6.46
N PHE A 77 4.26 -1.17 -5.38
CA PHE A 77 3.99 -1.91 -4.13
C PHE A 77 2.58 -1.69 -3.62
N TYR A 78 1.64 -1.46 -4.52
CA TYR A 78 0.22 -1.39 -4.18
C TYR A 78 -0.24 -2.70 -3.53
N SER A 79 -1.32 -2.66 -2.78
CA SER A 79 -1.82 -3.78 -1.97
C SER A 79 -0.93 -4.19 -0.80
N THR A 80 0.15 -3.46 -0.49
CA THR A 80 1.09 -3.83 0.57
C THR A 80 1.22 -2.78 1.67
N VAL A 81 1.64 -3.23 2.85
CA VAL A 81 1.92 -2.35 4.01
C VAL A 81 3.15 -1.47 3.74
N HIS A 82 4.20 -1.99 3.14
CA HIS A 82 5.40 -1.20 2.86
C HIS A 82 5.14 -0.16 1.75
N GLY A 83 4.32 -0.47 0.75
CA GLY A 83 3.85 0.51 -0.23
C GLY A 83 3.08 1.66 0.43
N ALA A 84 2.18 1.36 1.37
CA ALA A 84 1.46 2.37 2.15
C ALA A 84 2.39 3.24 3.01
N TYR A 85 3.40 2.62 3.64
CA TYR A 85 4.41 3.35 4.42
C TYR A 85 5.23 4.29 3.54
N LEU A 86 5.74 3.78 2.41
CA LEU A 86 6.58 4.56 1.50
C LEU A 86 5.79 5.72 0.87
N SER A 87 4.54 5.50 0.45
CA SER A 87 3.70 6.58 -0.10
C SER A 87 3.39 7.65 0.95
N GLY A 88 3.14 7.26 2.20
CA GLY A 88 3.00 8.20 3.31
C GLY A 88 4.26 9.03 3.57
N ARG A 89 5.44 8.40 3.53
CA ARG A 89 6.73 9.08 3.68
C ARG A 89 6.96 10.09 2.55
N THR A 90 6.69 9.70 1.30
CA THR A 90 6.79 10.59 0.14
C THR A 90 5.86 11.80 0.28
N ALA A 91 4.59 11.59 0.66
CA ALA A 91 3.65 12.69 0.88
C ALA A 91 4.14 13.65 1.99
N ALA A 92 4.69 13.11 3.09
CA ALA A 92 5.27 13.94 4.15
C ALA A 92 6.49 14.74 3.68
N GLN A 93 7.37 14.14 2.86
CA GLN A 93 8.52 14.84 2.27
C GLN A 93 8.07 15.98 1.37
N VAL A 94 7.03 15.80 0.54
CA VAL A 94 6.47 16.88 -0.30
C VAL A 94 5.91 18.03 0.53
N LEU A 95 5.30 17.76 1.68
CA LEU A 95 4.83 18.81 2.59
C LEU A 95 6.01 19.60 3.20
N LEU A 96 7.07 18.88 3.58
CA LEU A 96 8.24 19.44 4.28
C LEU A 96 9.25 20.10 3.34
N SER A 97 9.31 19.72 2.06
CA SER A 97 10.24 20.32 1.11
C SER A 97 10.02 21.83 1.04
N SER A 98 11.12 22.57 1.14
CA SER A 98 11.14 24.02 0.90
C SER A 98 10.83 24.30 -0.58
N ASP A 99 10.31 25.49 -0.90
CA ASP A 99 9.97 25.88 -2.28
C ASP A 99 11.21 26.00 -3.21
N THR A 100 12.40 25.65 -2.72
CA THR A 100 13.61 25.49 -3.51
C THR A 100 13.72 24.06 -4.03
N PRO A 101 13.92 23.86 -5.34
CA PRO A 101 14.10 22.52 -5.89
C PRO A 101 15.38 21.92 -5.29
N GLN A 102 15.23 20.93 -4.42
CA GLN A 102 16.35 20.10 -4.01
C GLN A 102 16.62 19.10 -5.13
N GLU A 103 17.83 19.14 -5.69
CA GLU A 103 18.37 18.03 -6.48
C GLU A 103 18.20 16.74 -5.66
N ILE A 104 17.58 15.74 -6.28
CA ILE A 104 17.51 14.40 -5.72
C ILE A 104 18.93 13.82 -5.82
N VAL A 105 19.75 14.09 -4.81
CA VAL A 105 21.03 13.42 -4.63
C VAL A 105 20.72 12.06 -3.99
N LEU A 106 20.72 11.03 -4.83
CA LEU A 106 20.69 9.63 -4.38
C LEU A 106 22.04 9.32 -3.70
N ASN A 107 22.14 9.58 -2.40
CA ASN A 107 23.23 9.06 -1.59
C ASN A 107 22.90 7.62 -1.18
N CYS A 108 23.56 6.66 -1.85
CA CYS A 108 23.49 5.24 -1.56
C CYS A 108 24.50 4.84 -0.46
N GLU A 109 24.42 5.43 0.74
CA GLU A 109 25.35 5.06 1.82
C GLU A 109 24.74 4.31 3.00
N ASP A 110 23.43 4.10 3.06
CA ASP A 110 22.83 3.30 4.14
C ASP A 110 21.89 2.21 3.62
N THR A 111 22.38 0.97 3.63
CA THR A 111 21.59 -0.27 3.41
C THR A 111 20.65 -0.60 4.58
N SER A 112 20.45 0.34 5.51
CA SER A 112 19.45 0.27 6.57
C SER A 112 18.09 0.85 6.18
N ASP A 113 18.00 1.60 5.08
CA ASP A 113 16.73 2.11 4.57
C ASP A 113 16.01 1.05 3.73
N LEU A 114 14.80 0.69 4.17
CA LEU A 114 13.92 -0.25 3.49
C LEU A 114 13.69 0.18 2.03
N SER A 115 13.69 1.48 1.72
CA SER A 115 13.55 1.94 0.33
C SER A 115 14.75 1.62 -0.55
N SER A 116 15.97 1.65 -0.02
CA SER A 116 17.17 1.31 -0.77
C SER A 116 17.20 -0.17 -1.12
N TRP A 117 16.77 -1.02 -0.18
CA TRP A 117 16.57 -2.46 -0.42
C TRP A 117 15.48 -2.72 -1.47
N ILE A 118 14.35 -2.02 -1.36
CA ILE A 118 13.20 -2.21 -2.24
C ILE A 118 13.50 -1.74 -3.68
N GLN A 119 14.27 -0.66 -3.87
CA GLN A 119 14.72 -0.24 -5.20
C GLN A 119 15.61 -1.28 -5.88
N GLY A 120 16.43 -2.03 -5.13
CA GLY A 120 17.24 -3.13 -5.65
C GLY A 120 16.45 -4.38 -6.08
N ILE A 121 15.16 -4.48 -5.76
CA ILE A 121 14.27 -5.60 -6.14
C ILE A 121 13.53 -5.30 -7.45
N SER A 122 13.70 -4.11 -8.04
CA SER A 122 13.16 -3.79 -9.35
C SER A 122 13.85 -4.65 -10.41
N LEU A 123 13.27 -5.83 -10.69
CA LEU A 123 13.67 -6.72 -11.77
C LEU A 123 13.29 -6.05 -13.09
N GLU A 124 14.29 -5.67 -13.88
CA GLU A 124 14.15 -5.66 -15.34
C GLU A 124 13.80 -7.05 -15.86
#